data_AF-A0A1C4YGP3-F1
#
_entry.id   AF-A0A1C4YGP3-F1
#
_cell.length_a   1.000
_cell.length_b   1.000
_cell.length_c   1.000
_cell.angle_alpha   90.00
_cell.angle_beta   90.00
_cell.angle_gamma   90.00
#
_symmetry.space_group_name_H-M   'P 1'
#
loop_
_entity.id
_entity.type
_entity.pdbx_description
1 polymer ?
#
loop_
_entity_poly.entity_id
_entity_poly.type
_entity_poly.pdbx_seq_one_letter_code
_entity_poly.pdbx_strand_id
1 'polypeptide(L)'
;MLVPLLLVASGVFVLRWLSVPNPRKLPEQFREQLASRVVDAIEHDPTFDAQPGSEPDDRWPVCAASVFGVAPDSADTVDEVRTIYTHVFCKYLSEADVAKGPDADLSSLGGVSMPIAVQLGPPVTYQEPKAGEGVYPDSIRRIFPKPLQAAAFSGPDPSFGDALDERIRHLISSPVPSPSHS
;
A
#
# COMPACT_ATOMS: atom_id res chain seq x y z
N MET A 1 6.14 -4.67 -78.74
CA MET A 1 5.65 -5.23 -77.46
C MET A 1 6.70 -4.94 -76.41
N LEU A 2 6.39 -4.10 -75.41
CA LEU A 2 7.26 -3.80 -74.28
C LEU A 2 6.34 -3.48 -73.09
N VAL A 3 6.33 -4.38 -72.11
CA VAL A 3 5.57 -4.27 -70.85
C VAL A 3 6.57 -3.90 -69.75
N PRO A 4 6.39 -2.80 -69.00
CA PRO A 4 7.21 -2.56 -67.83
C PRO A 4 6.57 -3.21 -66.60
N LEU A 5 7.29 -4.18 -66.04
CA LEU A 5 7.14 -4.67 -64.67
C LEU A 5 7.89 -3.72 -63.73
N LEU A 6 7.22 -3.11 -62.75
CA LEU A 6 7.89 -2.53 -61.58
C LEU A 6 7.11 -2.82 -60.29
N LEU A 7 7.56 -3.92 -59.66
CA LEU A 7 7.73 -4.19 -58.22
C LEU A 7 7.17 -3.17 -57.21
N VAL A 8 6.14 -3.58 -56.49
CA VAL A 8 5.69 -2.96 -55.24
C VAL A 8 6.48 -3.59 -54.08
N ALA A 9 7.42 -2.84 -53.50
CA ALA A 9 8.15 -3.26 -52.31
C ALA A 9 7.26 -3.12 -51.07
N SER A 10 6.71 -4.24 -50.60
CA SER A 10 5.93 -4.31 -49.36
C SER A 10 6.88 -4.32 -48.16
N GLY A 11 7.05 -3.17 -47.50
CA GLY A 11 7.77 -3.07 -46.25
C GLY A 11 7.03 -3.79 -45.12
N VAL A 12 7.59 -4.91 -44.65
CA VAL A 12 7.10 -5.62 -43.46
C VAL A 12 7.52 -4.83 -42.22
N PHE A 13 6.63 -3.96 -41.74
CA PHE A 13 6.72 -3.39 -40.40
C PHE A 13 6.45 -4.52 -39.38
N VAL A 14 7.53 -5.09 -38.84
CA VAL A 14 7.43 -5.99 -37.68
C VAL A 14 7.02 -5.13 -36.48
N LEU A 15 5.71 -5.08 -36.22
CA LEU A 15 5.16 -4.58 -34.96
C LEU A 15 5.71 -5.45 -33.83
N ARG A 16 6.80 -4.99 -33.23
CA ARG A 16 7.37 -5.56 -32.01
C ARG A 16 6.38 -5.25 -30.88
N TRP A 17 5.44 -6.17 -30.66
CA TRP A 17 4.49 -6.10 -29.56
C TRP A 17 5.27 -5.91 -28.26
N LEU A 18 5.18 -4.70 -27.69
CA LEU A 18 5.61 -4.40 -26.34
C LEU A 18 4.68 -5.16 -25.41
N SER A 19 5.04 -6.41 -25.12
CA SER A 19 4.42 -7.18 -24.04
C SER A 19 4.64 -6.38 -22.77
N VAL A 20 3.57 -5.76 -22.26
CA VAL A 20 3.59 -5.14 -20.93
C VAL A 20 3.91 -6.28 -19.97
N PRO A 21 5.03 -6.24 -19.24
CA PRO A 21 5.32 -7.27 -18.25
C PRO A 21 4.13 -7.34 -17.29
N ASN A 22 3.48 -8.50 -17.22
CA ASN A 22 2.52 -8.74 -16.16
C ASN A 22 3.29 -8.69 -14.84
N PRO A 23 2.78 -7.96 -13.83
CA PRO A 23 3.47 -7.88 -12.55
C PRO A 23 3.61 -9.31 -11.99
N ARG A 24 4.81 -9.63 -11.52
CA ARG A 24 5.08 -10.96 -10.95
C ARG A 24 4.20 -11.17 -9.73
N LYS A 25 3.59 -12.35 -9.62
CA LYS A 25 2.90 -12.75 -8.38
C LYS A 25 3.97 -13.07 -7.33
N LEU A 26 3.98 -12.28 -6.25
CA LEU A 26 4.87 -12.48 -5.12
C LEU A 26 4.43 -13.71 -4.29
N PRO A 27 5.37 -14.53 -3.79
CA PRO A 27 5.05 -15.59 -2.82
C PRO A 27 4.37 -15.01 -1.57
N GLU A 28 3.43 -15.77 -1.00
CA GLU A 28 2.61 -15.32 0.15
C GLU A 28 3.46 -14.93 1.36
N GLN A 29 4.35 -15.81 1.79
CA GLN A 29 5.27 -15.54 2.92
C GLN A 29 6.14 -14.29 2.68
N PHE A 30 6.55 -14.05 1.43
CA PHE A 30 7.33 -12.86 1.11
C PHE A 30 6.48 -11.59 1.21
N ARG A 31 5.22 -11.63 0.73
CA ARG A 31 4.26 -10.54 0.89
C ARG A 31 3.98 -10.22 2.35
N GLU A 32 3.81 -11.23 3.20
CA GLU A 32 3.54 -11.05 4.63
C GLU A 32 4.69 -10.34 5.35
N GLN A 33 5.94 -10.74 5.05
CA GLN A 33 7.12 -10.08 5.61
C GLN A 33 7.20 -8.60 5.20
N LEU A 34 6.91 -8.30 3.92
CA LEU A 34 6.88 -6.93 3.41
C LEU A 34 5.72 -6.12 4.02
N ALA A 35 4.55 -6.72 4.17
CA ALA A 35 3.40 -6.10 4.81
C ALA A 35 3.71 -5.73 6.27
N SER A 36 4.35 -6.64 7.03
CA SER A 36 4.80 -6.35 8.40
C SER A 36 5.75 -5.16 8.45
N ARG A 37 6.76 -5.11 7.56
CA ARG A 37 7.70 -3.98 7.51
C ARG A 37 7.02 -2.65 7.18
N VAL A 38 6.00 -2.66 6.32
CA VAL A 38 5.19 -1.47 6.01
C VAL A 38 4.41 -1.03 7.24
N VAL A 39 3.72 -1.95 7.91
CA VAL A 39 2.92 -1.65 9.11
C VAL A 39 3.83 -1.08 10.20
N ASP A 40 4.96 -1.73 10.49
CA ASP A 40 5.91 -1.25 11.49
C ASP A 40 6.41 0.16 11.16
N ALA A 41 6.74 0.44 9.90
CA ALA A 41 7.22 1.76 9.50
C ALA A 41 6.15 2.85 9.65
N ILE A 42 4.90 2.54 9.30
CA ILE A 42 3.79 3.50 9.35
C ILE A 42 3.33 3.74 10.78
N GLU A 43 3.20 2.69 11.59
CA GLU A 43 2.71 2.82 12.97
C GLU A 43 3.70 3.55 13.89
N HIS A 44 4.99 3.54 13.54
CA HIS A 44 6.02 4.28 14.28
C HIS A 44 6.38 5.63 13.66
N ASP A 45 5.76 6.02 12.54
CA ASP A 45 5.98 7.34 11.94
C ASP A 45 4.95 8.34 12.49
N PRO A 46 5.37 9.30 13.33
CA PRO A 46 4.47 10.30 13.90
C PRO A 46 3.92 11.28 12.85
N THR A 47 4.45 11.27 11.63
CA THR A 47 4.05 12.17 10.54
C THR A 47 3.09 11.53 9.54
N PHE A 48 2.79 10.23 9.69
CA PHE A 48 1.88 9.52 8.81
C PHE A 48 0.45 10.05 8.90
N ASP A 49 -0.08 10.49 7.74
CA ASP A 49 -1.44 11.01 7.55
C ASP A 49 -1.88 11.99 8.67
N ALA A 50 -0.94 12.80 9.15
CA ALA A 50 -1.20 13.85 10.13
C ALA A 50 -2.19 14.87 9.51
N GLN A 51 -3.46 14.77 9.88
CA GLN A 51 -4.50 15.63 9.34
C GLN A 51 -4.27 17.09 9.76
N PRO A 52 -4.17 18.04 8.81
CA PRO A 52 -4.07 19.46 9.14
C PRO A 52 -5.33 19.94 9.90
N GLY A 53 -5.14 20.46 11.12
CA GLY A 53 -6.23 21.05 11.92
C GLY A 53 -6.71 20.21 13.11
N SER A 54 -6.07 19.07 13.38
CA SER A 54 -6.27 18.31 14.62
C SER A 54 -5.27 18.81 15.67
N GLU A 55 -5.73 19.21 16.85
CA GLU A 55 -4.85 19.39 18.02
C GLU A 55 -4.16 18.06 18.39
N PRO A 56 -3.01 18.10 19.12
CA PRO A 56 -2.25 16.91 19.52
C PRO A 56 -3.02 16.10 20.60
N ASP A 57 -2.78 14.83 20.96
CA ASP A 57 -1.72 13.86 20.62
C ASP A 57 -2.03 12.45 21.20
N ASP A 58 -3.29 11.97 21.26
CA ASP A 58 -3.57 10.66 21.91
C ASP A 58 -3.95 9.56 20.91
N ARG A 59 -3.88 9.85 19.61
CA ARG A 59 -4.29 8.90 18.57
C ARG A 59 -3.10 8.32 17.85
N TRP A 60 -3.06 6.99 17.75
CA TRP A 60 -2.07 6.28 16.95
C TRP A 60 -2.76 5.44 15.88
N PRO A 61 -2.16 5.32 14.70
CA PRO A 61 -2.66 4.42 13.68
C PRO A 61 -2.42 2.97 14.09
N VAL A 62 -3.44 2.13 13.87
CA VAL A 62 -3.30 0.67 13.81
C VAL A 62 -3.63 0.27 12.40
N CYS A 63 -2.67 -0.35 11.71
CA CYS A 63 -2.68 -0.56 10.28
C CYS A 63 -2.64 -2.03 9.86
N ALA A 64 -3.10 -2.29 8.64
CA ALA A 64 -2.85 -3.50 7.89
C ALA A 64 -2.35 -3.11 6.49
N ALA A 65 -1.53 -3.96 5.88
CA ALA A 65 -0.95 -3.72 4.57
C ALA A 65 -1.22 -4.88 3.61
N SER A 66 -1.60 -4.57 2.37
CA SER A 66 -1.81 -5.53 1.29
C SER A 66 -0.85 -5.24 0.15
N VAL A 67 0.29 -5.95 0.16
CA VAL A 67 1.36 -5.76 -0.81
C VAL A 67 0.94 -6.35 -2.17
N PHE A 68 1.02 -5.52 -3.21
CA PHE A 68 0.68 -5.90 -4.57
C PHE A 68 1.84 -5.76 -5.57
N GLY A 69 2.98 -5.23 -5.14
CA GLY A 69 4.19 -5.21 -5.97
C GLY A 69 5.41 -4.67 -5.23
N VAL A 70 6.58 -4.83 -5.84
CA VAL A 70 7.85 -4.32 -5.33
C VAL A 70 8.71 -3.75 -6.46
N ALA A 71 9.69 -2.92 -6.10
CA ALA A 71 10.79 -2.54 -6.98
C ALA A 71 12.14 -2.85 -6.32
N PRO A 72 13.11 -3.44 -7.04
CA PRO A 72 12.95 -4.00 -8.39
C PRO A 72 12.00 -5.22 -8.39
N ASP A 73 11.29 -5.45 -9.50
CA ASP A 73 10.34 -6.59 -9.65
C ASP A 73 11.05 -7.96 -9.61
N SER A 74 12.37 -7.95 -9.75
CA SER A 74 13.23 -9.14 -9.61
C SER A 74 13.67 -9.42 -8.18
N ALA A 75 13.28 -8.60 -7.19
CA ALA A 75 13.65 -8.84 -5.80
C ALA A 75 13.02 -10.14 -5.29
N ASP A 76 13.86 -11.03 -4.78
CA ASP A 76 13.46 -12.32 -4.20
C ASP A 76 13.61 -12.34 -2.67
N THR A 77 14.27 -11.34 -2.11
CA THR A 77 14.45 -11.16 -0.67
C THR A 77 14.03 -9.77 -0.21
N VAL A 78 13.70 -9.62 1.08
CA VAL A 78 13.25 -8.33 1.64
C VAL A 78 14.34 -7.27 1.51
N ASP A 79 15.61 -7.65 1.64
CA ASP A 79 16.74 -6.71 1.62
C ASP A 79 17.06 -6.19 0.20
N GLU A 80 16.58 -6.87 -0.85
CA GLU A 80 16.69 -6.41 -2.23
C GLU A 80 15.61 -5.38 -2.60
N VAL A 81 14.52 -5.32 -1.83
CA VAL A 81 13.38 -4.44 -2.10
C VAL A 81 13.73 -3.00 -1.73
N ARG A 82 13.57 -2.11 -2.71
CA ARG A 82 13.75 -0.66 -2.57
C ARG A 82 12.43 0.07 -2.39
N THR A 83 11.40 -0.37 -3.09
CA THR A 83 10.05 0.19 -2.98
C THR A 83 9.03 -0.93 -2.83
N ILE A 84 8.14 -0.79 -1.85
CA ILE A 84 6.97 -1.64 -1.68
C ILE A 84 5.76 -0.87 -2.20
N TYR A 85 4.99 -1.48 -3.08
CA TYR A 85 3.69 -0.97 -3.52
C TYR A 85 2.60 -1.76 -2.82
N THR A 86 1.81 -1.07 -2.02
CA THR A 86 0.87 -1.69 -1.09
C THR A 86 -0.37 -0.84 -0.94
N HIS A 87 -1.49 -1.46 -0.63
CA HIS A 87 -2.57 -0.73 0.03
C HIS A 87 -2.34 -0.72 1.53
N VAL A 88 -2.62 0.39 2.19
CA VAL A 88 -2.63 0.51 3.64
C VAL A 88 -4.04 0.80 4.13
N PHE A 89 -4.40 0.17 5.25
CA PHE A 89 -5.66 0.33 5.96
C PHE A 89 -5.33 0.67 7.38
N CYS A 90 -5.64 1.87 7.84
CA CYS A 90 -5.40 2.25 9.21
C CYS A 90 -6.70 2.71 9.86
N LYS A 91 -6.85 2.41 11.15
CA LYS A 91 -7.80 3.05 12.04
C LYS A 91 -7.01 3.78 13.12
N TYR A 92 -7.49 4.95 13.50
CA TYR A 92 -6.86 5.74 14.55
C TYR A 92 -7.49 5.37 15.89
N LEU A 93 -6.70 4.78 16.78
CA LEU A 93 -7.10 4.46 18.15
C LEU A 93 -6.69 5.56 19.09
N SER A 94 -7.53 5.82 20.11
CA SER A 94 -7.15 6.63 21.26
C SER A 94 -7.07 5.79 22.55
N GLU A 95 -6.45 6.33 23.60
CA GLU A 95 -6.49 5.71 24.93
C GLU A 95 -7.94 5.46 25.41
N ALA A 96 -8.86 6.37 25.07
CA ALA A 96 -10.27 6.23 25.41
C ALA A 96 -10.95 5.05 24.69
N ASP A 97 -10.49 4.70 23.49
CA ASP A 97 -11.00 3.53 22.76
C ASP A 97 -10.45 2.23 23.34
N VAL A 98 -9.18 2.23 23.77
CA VAL A 98 -8.59 1.09 24.50
C VAL A 98 -9.31 0.88 25.84
N ALA A 99 -9.65 1.96 26.56
CA ALA A 99 -10.33 1.90 27.85
C ALA A 99 -11.75 1.31 27.77
N LYS A 100 -12.41 1.40 26.61
CA LYS A 100 -13.71 0.72 26.36
C LYS A 100 -13.53 -0.80 26.21
N GLY A 101 -12.30 -1.28 25.97
CA GLY A 101 -11.99 -2.69 25.77
C GLY A 101 -12.82 -3.30 24.63
N PRO A 102 -13.35 -4.52 24.78
CA PRO A 102 -14.07 -5.21 23.70
C PRO A 102 -15.37 -4.52 23.26
N ASP A 103 -15.88 -3.55 24.03
CA ASP A 103 -17.10 -2.79 23.71
C ASP A 103 -16.83 -1.57 22.80
N ALA A 104 -15.57 -1.34 22.38
CA ALA A 104 -15.23 -0.24 21.49
C ALA A 104 -15.92 -0.39 20.12
N ASP A 105 -16.65 0.64 19.69
CA ASP A 105 -17.25 0.71 18.35
C ASP A 105 -16.19 1.05 17.30
N LEU A 106 -15.61 0.00 16.70
CA LEU A 106 -14.58 0.12 15.69
C LEU A 106 -15.08 0.76 14.38
N SER A 107 -16.39 0.80 14.13
CA SER A 107 -16.95 1.43 12.92
C SER A 107 -16.97 2.95 13.00
N SER A 108 -16.95 3.49 14.23
CA SER A 108 -16.89 4.93 14.50
C SER A 108 -15.49 5.53 14.41
N LEU A 109 -14.46 4.68 14.36
CA LEU A 109 -13.07 5.11 14.30
C LEU A 109 -12.78 5.75 12.94
N GLY A 110 -12.19 6.94 12.99
CA GLY A 110 -11.56 7.54 11.81
C GLY A 110 -10.45 6.63 11.29
N GLY A 111 -10.20 6.69 9.99
CA GLY A 111 -9.18 5.85 9.38
C GLY A 111 -8.86 6.30 7.97
N VAL A 112 -7.87 5.63 7.39
CA VAL A 112 -7.40 5.89 6.04
C VAL A 112 -7.22 4.57 5.29
N SER A 113 -7.55 4.61 4.02
CA SER A 113 -7.49 3.47 3.11
C SER A 113 -7.02 3.95 1.75
N MET A 114 -5.78 3.66 1.40
CA MET A 114 -5.22 4.09 0.11
C MET A 114 -4.04 3.23 -0.35
N PRO A 115 -3.75 3.21 -1.66
CA PRO A 115 -2.49 2.69 -2.17
C PRO A 115 -1.36 3.66 -1.87
N ILE A 116 -0.20 3.15 -1.47
CA ILE A 116 1.01 3.93 -1.25
C ILE A 116 2.24 3.24 -1.87
N ALA A 117 3.27 4.01 -2.14
CA ALA A 117 4.60 3.50 -2.47
C ALA A 117 5.56 3.81 -1.32
N VAL A 118 6.00 2.78 -0.60
CA VAL A 118 6.90 2.89 0.57
C VAL A 118 8.32 2.62 0.13
N GLN A 119 9.24 3.52 0.39
CA GLN A 119 10.67 3.36 0.14
C GLN A 119 11.36 2.99 1.45
N LEU A 120 11.87 1.76 1.49
CA LEU A 120 12.59 1.23 2.65
C LEU A 120 14.05 1.69 2.60
N GLY A 121 14.32 2.89 3.09
CA GLY A 121 15.67 3.40 3.33
C GLY A 121 15.71 4.15 4.66
N PRO A 122 16.88 4.62 5.12
CA PRO A 122 16.96 5.64 6.14
C PRO A 122 16.98 7.04 5.48
N PRO A 123 15.95 7.90 5.65
CA PRO A 123 14.68 7.67 6.34
C PRO A 123 13.69 6.87 5.47
N VAL A 124 12.73 6.20 6.12
CA VAL A 124 11.61 5.61 5.38
C VAL A 124 10.79 6.76 4.83
N THR A 125 10.40 6.67 3.57
CA THR A 125 9.53 7.67 2.94
C THR A 125 8.41 6.97 2.21
N TYR A 126 7.28 7.64 2.07
CA TYR A 126 6.15 7.12 1.32
C TYR A 126 5.57 8.19 0.41
N GLN A 127 4.91 7.74 -0.66
CA GLN A 127 4.17 8.58 -1.58
C GLN A 127 2.71 8.17 -1.57
N GLU A 128 1.85 9.14 -1.30
CA GLU A 128 0.40 9.00 -1.26
C GLU A 128 -0.24 9.69 -2.47
N PRO A 129 -1.29 9.10 -3.06
CA PRO A 129 -2.08 9.78 -4.08
C PRO A 129 -2.75 11.03 -3.50
N LYS A 130 -2.66 12.15 -4.21
CA LYS A 130 -3.40 13.36 -3.82
C LYS A 130 -4.89 13.14 -4.04
N ALA A 131 -5.70 13.51 -3.04
CA ALA A 131 -7.15 13.52 -3.17
C ALA A 131 -7.61 14.59 -4.20
N GLY A 132 -8.78 14.34 -4.82
CA GLY A 132 -9.42 15.26 -5.76
C GLY A 132 -9.78 14.60 -7.10
N GLU A 133 -10.88 15.07 -7.70
CA GLU A 133 -11.35 14.61 -9.00
C GLU A 133 -10.31 14.91 -10.10
N GLY A 134 -10.01 13.92 -10.95
CA GLY A 134 -8.96 13.99 -11.96
C GLY A 134 -7.53 13.95 -11.39
N VAL A 135 -7.30 14.51 -10.20
CA VAL A 135 -6.00 14.55 -9.50
C VAL A 135 -5.60 13.18 -8.97
N TYR A 136 -6.54 12.43 -8.39
CA TYR A 136 -6.27 11.11 -7.83
C TYR A 136 -5.79 10.11 -8.91
N PRO A 137 -6.49 9.94 -10.05
CA PRO A 137 -6.00 9.07 -11.12
C PRO A 137 -4.62 9.45 -11.66
N ASP A 138 -4.33 10.75 -11.81
CA ASP A 138 -3.02 11.21 -12.28
C ASP A 138 -1.92 11.03 -11.24
N SER A 139 -2.25 11.11 -9.95
CA SER A 139 -1.32 10.78 -8.86
C SER A 139 -0.97 9.30 -8.88
N ILE A 140 -1.96 8.42 -9.06
CA ILE A 140 -1.73 6.98 -9.22
C ILE A 140 -0.79 6.70 -10.39
N ARG A 141 -1.01 7.32 -11.55
CA ARG A 141 -0.15 7.14 -12.74
C ARG A 141 1.30 7.59 -12.53
N ARG A 142 1.50 8.57 -11.65
CA ARG A 142 2.82 9.15 -11.33
C ARG A 142 3.60 8.31 -10.32
N ILE A 143 2.90 7.78 -9.31
CA ILE A 143 3.49 7.05 -8.19
C ILE A 143 3.73 5.57 -8.56
N PHE A 144 2.77 4.95 -9.24
CA PHE A 144 2.77 3.50 -9.48
C PHE A 144 3.25 3.14 -10.89
N PRO A 145 4.16 2.15 -11.02
CA PRO A 145 4.53 1.58 -12.30
C PRO A 145 3.29 1.09 -13.07
N LYS A 146 3.30 1.26 -14.41
CA LYS A 146 2.16 0.94 -15.28
C LYS A 146 1.54 -0.46 -15.02
N PRO A 147 2.33 -1.54 -14.82
CA PRO A 147 1.76 -2.86 -14.52
C PRO A 147 0.97 -2.93 -13.20
N LEU A 148 1.27 -2.04 -12.24
CA LEU A 148 0.69 -2.04 -10.89
C LEU A 148 -0.45 -1.02 -10.72
N GLN A 149 -0.67 -0.13 -11.69
CA GLN A 149 -1.70 0.91 -11.58
C GLN A 149 -3.10 0.34 -11.40
N ALA A 150 -3.44 -0.75 -12.08
CA ALA A 150 -4.73 -1.41 -11.93
C ALA A 150 -4.94 -1.90 -10.48
N ALA A 151 -3.93 -2.53 -9.88
CA ALA A 151 -3.97 -2.96 -8.49
C ALA A 151 -4.13 -1.76 -7.54
N ALA A 152 -3.43 -0.65 -7.79
CA ALA A 152 -3.58 0.58 -7.01
C ALA A 152 -5.01 1.17 -7.10
N PHE A 153 -5.71 1.03 -8.23
CA PHE A 153 -7.12 1.44 -8.35
C PHE A 153 -8.12 0.45 -7.77
N SER A 154 -7.76 -0.83 -7.63
CA SER A 154 -8.69 -1.91 -7.27
C SER A 154 -9.21 -1.81 -5.83
N GLY A 155 -8.54 -1.02 -4.98
CA GLY A 155 -8.71 -1.10 -3.55
C GLY A 155 -8.18 -2.43 -2.98
N PRO A 156 -8.30 -2.65 -1.67
CA PRO A 156 -7.96 -3.94 -1.07
C PRO A 156 -8.99 -5.02 -1.37
N ASP A 157 -8.62 -6.25 -1.01
CA ASP A 157 -9.60 -7.28 -0.70
C ASP A 157 -10.47 -6.84 0.51
N PRO A 158 -11.81 -6.92 0.43
CA PRO A 158 -12.71 -6.55 1.53
C PRO A 158 -12.41 -7.20 2.87
N SER A 159 -11.82 -8.41 2.87
CA SER A 159 -11.42 -9.13 4.10
C SER A 159 -10.34 -8.42 4.93
N PHE A 160 -9.61 -7.46 4.37
CA PHE A 160 -8.61 -6.68 5.12
C PHE A 160 -9.23 -5.81 6.21
N GLY A 161 -10.45 -5.31 6.01
CA GLY A 161 -11.17 -4.56 7.04
C GLY A 161 -11.48 -5.42 8.25
N ASP A 162 -11.97 -6.63 8.02
CA ASP A 162 -12.29 -7.60 9.08
C ASP A 162 -11.04 -8.03 9.84
N ALA A 163 -9.94 -8.30 9.13
CA ALA A 163 -8.65 -8.66 9.73
C ALA A 163 -8.06 -7.52 10.59
N LEU A 164 -8.19 -6.27 10.14
CA LEU A 164 -7.76 -5.11 10.92
C LEU A 164 -8.60 -4.97 12.20
N ASP A 165 -9.91 -5.13 12.09
CA ASP A 165 -10.80 -5.09 13.25
C ASP A 165 -10.50 -6.21 14.24
N GLU A 166 -10.19 -7.43 13.78
CA GLU A 166 -9.74 -8.53 14.63
C GLU A 166 -8.43 -8.19 15.35
N ARG A 167 -7.45 -7.63 14.65
CA ARG A 167 -6.19 -7.17 15.26
C ARG A 167 -6.45 -6.11 16.33
N ILE A 168 -7.29 -5.13 16.06
CA ILE A 168 -7.64 -4.08 17.02
C ILE A 168 -8.33 -4.70 18.25
N ARG A 169 -9.30 -5.61 18.05
CA ARG A 169 -9.95 -6.32 19.16
C ARG A 169 -8.94 -7.09 20.01
N HIS A 170 -7.95 -7.72 19.38
CA HIS A 170 -6.89 -8.42 20.10
C HIS A 170 -6.02 -7.46 20.93
N LEU A 171 -5.67 -6.29 20.36
CA LEU A 171 -4.89 -5.25 21.05
C LEU A 171 -5.64 -4.68 22.26
N ILE A 172 -6.91 -4.33 22.12
CA ILE A 172 -7.70 -3.74 23.22
C ILE A 172 -8.10 -4.78 24.29
N SER A 173 -8.17 -6.06 23.94
CA SER A 173 -8.53 -7.14 24.87
C SER A 173 -7.33 -7.69 25.67
N SER A 174 -6.11 -7.42 25.23
CA SER A 174 -4.88 -7.89 25.87
C SER A 174 -4.28 -6.76 26.70
N PRO A 175 -4.46 -6.73 28.03
CA PRO A 175 -3.85 -5.69 28.86
C PRO A 175 -2.32 -5.80 28.76
N VAL A 176 -1.66 -4.71 28.38
CA VAL A 176 -0.21 -4.56 28.60
C VAL A 176 0.01 -4.77 30.10
N PRO A 177 0.86 -5.73 30.53
CA PRO A 177 1.13 -5.91 31.95
C PRO A 177 1.67 -4.59 32.51
N SER A 178 0.96 -4.02 33.50
CA SER A 178 1.43 -2.82 34.18
C SER A 178 2.86 -3.06 34.67
N PRO A 179 3.81 -2.14 34.42
CA PRO A 179 5.13 -2.25 35.02
C PRO A 179 4.92 -2.25 36.53
N SER A 180 5.26 -3.37 37.16
CA SER A 180 5.18 -3.55 38.60
C SER A 180 6.20 -2.58 39.21
N HIS A 181 5.71 -1.46 39.75
CA HIS A 181 6.52 -0.61 40.62
C HIS A 181 6.77 -1.39 41.91
N SER A 182 7.99 -1.93 42.05
CA SER A 182 8.56 -2.38 43.32
C SER A 182 9.23 -1.21 44.04
#